data_AF-A0A1Q8YHJ5-F1
#
_entry.id   AF-A0A1Q8YHJ5-F1
#
_cell.length_a   1.000
_cell.length_b   1.000
_cell.length_c   1.000
_cell.angle_alpha   90.00
_cell.angle_beta   90.00
_cell.angle_gamma   90.00
#
_symmetry.space_group_name_H-M   'P 1'
#
loop_
_entity.id
_entity.type
_entity.pdbx_description
1 polymer ?
#
loop_
_entity_poly.entity_id
_entity_poly.type
_entity_poly.pdbx_seq_one_letter_code
_entity_poly.pdbx_strand_id
1 'polypeptide(L)' 'MLAIHAACEELAQTLAKGRPGGQSAERMRKGYRKYLIGSHVIFFRLQPRDTVEVVRILNQRMDVPAHL' A
#
# COMPACT_ATOMS: atom_id res chain seq x y z
N MET A 1 -5.00 -7.88 12.67
CA MET A 1 -3.69 -8.33 12.12
C MET A 1 -3.86 -9.23 10.89
N LEU A 2 -4.76 -10.23 10.92
CA LEU A 2 -5.10 -11.09 9.76
C LEU A 2 -5.40 -10.34 8.45
N ALA A 3 -6.13 -9.23 8.51
CA ALA A 3 -6.52 -8.47 7.32
C ALA A 3 -5.33 -7.84 6.57
N ILE A 4 -4.26 -7.44 7.27
CA ILE A 4 -3.08 -6.84 6.63
C ILE A 4 -2.29 -7.90 5.87
N HIS A 5 -2.15 -9.09 6.45
CA HIS A 5 -1.45 -10.21 5.80
C HIS A 5 -2.13 -10.59 4.48
N ALA A 6 -3.46 -10.79 4.51
CA ALA A 6 -4.25 -11.09 3.31
C ALA A 6 -4.14 -9.97 2.25
N ALA A 7 -4.10 -8.70 2.66
CA ALA A 7 -3.90 -7.59 1.74
C ALA A 7 -2.52 -7.62 1.07
N CYS A 8 -1.46 -7.99 1.80
CA CYS A 8 -0.13 -8.14 1.21
C CYS A 8 -0.09 -9.29 0.19
N GLU A 9 -0.73 -10.42 0.51
CA GLU A 9 -0.85 -11.56 -0.42
C GLU A 9 -1.61 -11.17 -1.69
N GLU A 10 -2.74 -10.47 -1.55
CA GLU A 10 -3.54 -9.98 -2.68
C GLU A 10 -2.74 -9.01 -3.57
N LEU A 11 -1.98 -8.09 -2.97
CA LEU A 11 -1.11 -7.17 -3.69
C LEU A 11 -0.02 -7.92 -4.47
N ALA A 12 0.63 -8.91 -3.84
CA ALA A 12 1.65 -9.72 -4.50
C ALA A 12 1.07 -10.53 -5.68
N GLN A 13 -0.09 -11.17 -5.48
CA GLN A 13 -0.77 -11.92 -6.55
C GLN A 13 -1.25 -11.01 -7.70
N THR A 14 -1.69 -9.79 -7.37
CA THR A 14 -2.11 -8.82 -8.38
C THR A 14 -0.91 -8.37 -9.21
N LEU A 15 0.23 -8.11 -8.57
CA LEU A 15 1.47 -7.76 -9.23
C LEU A 15 2.01 -8.89 -10.12
N ALA A 16 1.96 -10.14 -9.64
CA ALA A 16 2.32 -11.32 -10.42
C ALA A 16 1.45 -11.51 -11.69
N LYS A 17 0.25 -10.91 -11.72
CA LYS A 17 -0.63 -10.86 -12.90
C LYS A 17 -0.35 -9.65 -13.81
N GLY A 18 0.75 -8.94 -13.61
CA GLY A 18 1.13 -7.74 -14.36
C GLY A 18 0.27 -6.52 -14.04
N ARG A 19 -0.48 -6.54 -12.93
CA ARG A 19 -1.33 -5.42 -12.52
C ARG A 19 -0.73 -4.73 -11.30
N PRO A 20 -0.65 -3.39 -11.29
CA PRO A 20 0.07 -2.68 -10.25
C PRO A 20 -0.59 -2.73 -8.86
N GLY A 21 -1.86 -3.16 -8.76
CA GLY A 21 -2.63 -3.24 -7.52
C GLY A 21 -2.88 -1.88 -6.87
N GLY A 22 -3.87 -1.79 -5.98
CA GLY A 22 -4.18 -0.55 -5.23
C GLY A 22 -4.36 0.72 -6.06
N GLN A 23 -4.44 1.84 -5.36
CA GLN A 23 -4.66 3.17 -5.94
C GLN A 23 -3.33 3.92 -6.05
N SER A 24 -3.18 4.78 -7.07
CA SER A 24 -2.03 5.70 -7.14
C SER A 24 -2.03 6.66 -5.95
N ALA A 25 -0.86 6.88 -5.36
CA ALA A 25 -0.62 7.88 -4.34
C ALA A 25 0.50 8.85 -4.77
N GLU A 26 0.64 9.07 -6.07
CA GLU A 26 1.70 9.92 -6.64
C GLU A 26 1.65 11.37 -6.14
N ARG A 27 0.45 11.88 -5.81
CA ARG A 27 0.29 13.21 -5.18
C ARG A 27 1.02 13.33 -3.84
N MET A 28 1.27 12.22 -3.13
CA MET A 28 2.04 12.21 -1.89
C MET A 28 3.54 12.04 -2.17
N ARG A 29 3.90 11.10 -3.04
CA ARG A 29 5.28 10.88 -3.50
C ARG A 29 5.29 10.04 -4.78
N LYS A 30 6.13 10.40 -5.74
CA LYS A 30 6.26 9.69 -7.02
C LYS A 30 6.50 8.19 -6.79
N GLY A 31 5.80 7.35 -7.57
CA GLY A 31 5.91 5.88 -7.51
C GLY A 31 5.20 5.23 -6.31
N TYR A 32 4.55 6.01 -5.44
CA TYR A 32 3.76 5.45 -4.35
C TYR A 32 2.38 5.00 -4.83
N ARG A 33 1.93 3.92 -4.20
CA ARG A 33 0.59 3.40 -4.29
C ARG A 33 0.06 3.16 -2.88
N LYS A 34 -1.27 3.11 -2.74
CA LYS A 34 -1.94 2.85 -1.47
C LYS A 34 -3.02 1.78 -1.63
N TYR A 35 -3.18 0.95 -0.60
CA TYR A 35 -4.23 -0.06 -0.52
C TYR A 35 -4.99 0.13 0.79
N LEU A 36 -6.32 0.23 0.73
CA LEU A 36 -7.17 0.39 1.91
C LEU A 36 -7.68 -0.99 2.33
N ILE A 37 -7.48 -1.35 3.59
CA ILE A 37 -7.98 -2.62 4.14
C ILE A 37 -8.48 -2.44 5.57
N GLY A 38 -9.80 -2.59 5.77
CA GLY A 38 -10.44 -2.33 7.05
C GLY A 38 -10.12 -0.93 7.56
N SER A 39 -9.54 -0.83 8.76
CA SER A 39 -9.10 0.44 9.36
C SER A 39 -7.66 0.83 9.02
N HIS A 40 -7.00 0.15 8.07
CA HIS A 40 -5.60 0.43 7.73
C HIS A 40 -5.45 0.89 6.29
N VAL A 41 -4.39 1.65 6.04
CA VAL A 41 -3.90 2.00 4.71
C VAL A 41 -2.45 1.53 4.59
N ILE A 42 -2.18 0.73 3.56
CA ILE A 42 -0.84 0.25 3.22
C ILE A 42 -0.30 1.16 2.12
N PHE A 43 0.78 1.88 2.40
CA PHE A 43 1.56 2.59 1.39
C PHE A 43 2.69 1.70 0.91
N PHE A 44 2.79 1.53 -0.40
CA PHE A 44 3.76 0.65 -1.03
C PHE A 44 4.28 1.25 -2.33
N ARG A 45 5.35 0.65 -2.85
CA ARG A 45 5.89 0.92 -4.18
C ARG A 45 6.06 -0.38 -4.94
N LEU A 46 6.11 -0.27 -6.26
CA LEU A 46 6.49 -1.36 -7.13
C LEU A 46 7.99 -1.27 -7.39
N GLN A 47 8.68 -2.37 -7.14
CA GLN A 47 10.10 -2.53 -7.44
C GLN A 47 10.26 -3.43 -8.67
N PRO A 48 11.44 -3.40 -9.33
CA PRO A 48 11.77 -4.36 -10.37
C PRO A 48 11.59 -5.81 -9.89
N ARG A 49 11.33 -6.74 -10.81
CA ARG A 49 11.07 -8.16 -10.51
C ARG A 49 9.77 -8.38 -9.73
N ASP A 50 8.71 -7.67 -10.10
CA ASP A 50 7.35 -7.90 -9.58
C ASP A 50 7.27 -7.95 -8.05
N THR A 51 8.01 -7.04 -7.40
CA THR A 51 8.10 -6.97 -5.94
C THR A 51 7.31 -5.78 -5.40
N VAL A 52 6.50 -6.04 -4.37
CA VAL A 52 5.80 -5.01 -3.58
C VAL A 52 6.68 -4.61 -2.40
N GLU A 53 7.17 -3.38 -2.40
CA GLU A 53 7.87 -2.80 -1.25
C GLU A 53 6.86 -2.08 -0.35
N VAL A 54 6.53 -2.66 0.80
CA VAL A 54 5.67 -1.99 1.80
C VAL A 54 6.49 -0.92 2.51
N VAL A 55 6.10 0.35 2.31
CA VAL A 55 6.79 1.50 2.91
C VAL A 55 6.23 1.81 4.29
N ARG A 56 4.90 1.87 4.44
CA ARG A 56 4.23 2.20 5.71
C ARG A 56 2.85 1.54 5.78
N ILE A 57 2.42 1.22 6.98
CA ILE A 57 1.04 0.82 7.26
C ILE A 57 0.52 1.76 8.34
N LEU A 58 -0.50 2.55 8.00
CA LEU A 58 -1.11 3.50 8.92
C LEU A 58 -2.53 3.07 9.26
N ASN A 59 -3.01 3.42 10.45
CA ASN A 59 -4.43 3.37 10.74
C ASN A 59 -5.12 4.55 10.03
N GLN A 60 -6.23 4.30 9.34
CA GLN A 60 -7.01 5.34 8.67
C GLN A 60 -7.59 6.38 9.63
N ARG A 61 -7.78 6.01 10.90
CA ARG A 61 -8.21 6.90 11.97
C ARG A 61 -7.07 7.67 12.62
N MET A 62 -5.81 7.40 12.26
CA MET A 62 -4.79 8.42 12.51
C MET A 62 -5.11 9.56 11.56
N ASP A 63 -5.81 10.57 12.09
CA ASP A 63 -5.64 11.94 11.66
C ASP A 63 -4.13 12.13 11.54
N VAL A 64 -3.62 12.35 10.34
CA VAL A 64 -2.21 12.72 10.16
C VAL A 64 -2.07 13.99 11.00
N PRO A 65 -1.36 14.00 12.14
CA PRO A 65 -0.99 15.28 12.71
C PRO A 65 -0.07 15.85 11.64
N ALA A 66 -0.55 16.86 10.92
CA ALA A 66 0.33 17.82 10.30
C ALA A 66 1.35 18.17 11.38
N HIS A 67 2.62 18.01 11.03
CA HIS A 67 3.77 18.43 11.82
C HIS A 67 3.41 19.55 12.81
N LEU A 68 3.69 19.35 14.09
CA LEU A 68 4.14 20.44 14.95
C LEU A 68 5.67 20.46 14.85
#